data_AF-A0A932S285-F1
#
_entry.id   AF-A0A932S285-F1
#
_cell.length_a   1.000
_cell.length_b   1.000
_cell.length_c   1.000
_cell.angle_alpha   90.00
_cell.angle_beta   90.00
_cell.angle_gamma   90.00
#
_symmetry.space_group_name_H-M   'P 1'
#
loop_
_entity.id
_entity.type
_entity.pdbx_description
1 polymer ?
#
loop_
_entity_poly.entity_id
_entity_poly.type
_entity_poly.pdbx_seq_one_letter_code
_entity_poly.pdbx_strand_id
1 'polypeptide(L)' 'RVAAGGALILSGVLARQAEEVAAAYAPFIQLSVWQEREGWVALHGRKPSA' A
#
# COMPACT_ATOMS: atom_id res chain seq x y z
N ARG A 1 9.85 1.35 10.31
CA ARG A 1 9.05 0.11 10.48
C ARG A 1 7.70 0.48 11.09
N VAL A 2 6.60 -0.08 10.59
CA VAL A 2 5.25 0.17 11.13
C VAL A 2 5.04 -0.68 12.38
N ALA A 3 4.45 -0.10 13.43
CA ALA A 3 4.07 -0.81 14.65
C ALA A 3 2.96 -1.83 14.36
N ALA A 4 2.81 -2.83 15.22
CA ALA A 4 1.65 -3.74 15.21
C ALA A 4 0.35 -2.94 15.18
N GLY A 5 -0.57 -3.26 14.26
CA GLY A 5 -1.84 -2.56 14.10
C GLY A 5 -1.74 -1.17 13.45
N GLY A 6 -0.54 -0.70 13.14
CA GLY A 6 -0.31 0.59 12.50
C GLY A 6 -0.73 0.59 11.03
N ALA A 7 -1.15 1.76 10.54
CA ALA A 7 -1.47 1.97 9.13
C ALA A 7 -0.21 2.38 8.33
N LEU A 8 -0.16 1.95 7.07
CA LEU A 8 0.79 2.41 6.07
C LEU A 8 0.02 2.94 4.87
N ILE A 9 0.40 4.13 4.40
CA ILE A 9 -0.15 4.75 3.19
C ILE A 9 1.04 5.07 2.29
N LEU A 10 0.99 4.64 1.03
CA LEU A 10 1.96 4.98 -0.01
C LEU A 10 1.23 5.78 -1.09
N SER A 11 1.52 7.06 -1.19
CA SER A 11 1.01 7.93 -2.25
C SER A 11 2.03 8.11 -3.37
N GLY A 12 1.57 8.42 -4.57
CA GLY A 12 2.46 8.72 -5.70
C GLY A 12 3.01 7.46 -6.37
N VAL A 13 2.24 6.37 -6.34
CA VAL A 13 2.53 5.18 -7.13
C VAL A 13 1.84 5.34 -8.47
N LEU A 14 2.51 5.08 -9.59
CA LEU A 14 1.82 5.07 -10.89
C LEU A 14 0.81 3.91 -10.92
N ALA A 15 -0.40 4.14 -11.43
CA ALA A 15 -1.48 3.14 -11.44
C ALA A 15 -1.05 1.80 -12.05
N ARG A 16 -0.28 1.85 -13.14
CA ARG A 16 0.30 0.67 -13.81
C ARG A 16 1.30 -0.13 -12.97
N GLN A 17 1.85 0.45 -11.90
CA GLN A 17 2.81 -0.18 -10.99
C GLN A 17 2.16 -0.54 -9.64
N ALA A 18 0.88 -0.24 -9.44
CA ALA A 18 0.19 -0.43 -8.17
C ALA A 18 0.28 -1.88 -7.67
N GLU A 19 0.04 -2.85 -8.56
CA GLU A 19 0.09 -4.27 -8.21
C GLU A 19 1.50 -4.74 -7.88
N GLU A 20 2.50 -4.31 -8.64
CA GLU A 20 3.91 -4.67 -8.40
C GLU A 20 4.38 -4.12 -7.04
N VAL A 21 4.03 -2.87 -6.74
CA VAL A 21 4.33 -2.25 -5.43
C VAL A 21 3.58 -2.98 -4.31
N ALA A 22 2.30 -3.28 -4.48
CA ALA A 22 1.53 -4.02 -3.48
C ALA A 22 2.11 -5.41 -3.22
N ALA A 23 2.52 -6.13 -4.27
CA ALA A 23 3.15 -7.45 -4.18
C ALA A 23 4.51 -7.40 -3.46
N ALA A 24 5.33 -6.38 -3.72
CA ALA A 24 6.60 -6.18 -3.02
C ALA A 24 6.42 -5.96 -1.51
N TYR A 25 5.31 -5.33 -1.10
CA TYR A 25 4.99 -5.09 0.31
C TYR A 25 4.22 -6.23 0.98
N ALA A 26 3.60 -7.13 0.22
CA ALA A 26 2.77 -8.23 0.71
C ALA A 26 3.39 -9.08 1.85
N PRO A 27 4.72 -9.37 1.87
CA PRO A 27 5.34 -10.11 2.98
C PRO A 27 5.31 -9.38 4.33
N PHE A 28 5.15 -8.05 4.31
CA PHE A 28 5.18 -7.22 5.50
C PHE A 28 3.80 -6.67 5.86
N ILE A 29 3.09 -6.15 4.86
CA ILE A 29 1.79 -5.49 4.98
C ILE A 29 1.02 -5.71 3.67
N GLN A 30 -0.20 -6.21 3.75
CA GLN A 30 -1.09 -6.25 2.60
C GLN A 30 -1.53 -4.83 2.25
N LEU A 31 -1.17 -4.37 1.05
CA LEU A 31 -1.55 -3.07 0.52
C LEU A 31 -2.62 -3.24 -0.56
N SER A 32 -3.61 -2.35 -0.57
CA SER A 32 -4.65 -2.25 -1.58
C SER A 32 -4.74 -0.81 -2.12
N VAL A 33 -5.25 -0.63 -3.34
CA VAL A 33 -5.50 0.70 -3.89
C VAL A 33 -6.61 1.37 -3.08
N TRP A 34 -6.30 2.51 -2.48
CA TRP A 34 -7.27 3.35 -1.78
C TRP A 34 -8.00 4.26 -2.76
N GLN A 35 -7.23 4.93 -3.62
CA GLN A 35 -7.74 5.92 -4.55
C GLN A 35 -6.79 6.05 -5.74
N GLU A 36 -7.35 6.34 -6.90
CA GLU A 36 -6.62 6.70 -8.12
C GLU A 36 -7.03 8.11 -8.59
N ARG A 37 -6.05 8.91 -9.05
CA ARG A 37 -6.24 10.23 -9.64
C ARG A 37 -5.17 10.50 -10.70
N GLU A 38 -5.59 10.81 -11.92
CA GLU A 38 -4.68 11.22 -13.02
C GLU A 38 -3.52 10.22 -13.27
N GLY A 39 -3.80 8.92 -13.16
CA GLY A 39 -2.80 7.86 -13.35
C GLY A 39 -1.88 7.63 -12.13
N TRP A 40 -2.14 8.30 -11.01
CA TRP A 40 -1.46 8.09 -9.73
C TRP A 40 -2.40 7.44 -8.73
N VAL A 41 -1.91 6.47 -7.98
CA VAL A 41 -2.65 5.79 -6.92
C VAL A 41 -2.04 6.06 -5.56
N ALA A 42 -2.92 6.02 -4.56
CA ALA A 42 -2.55 5.82 -3.18
C ALA A 42 -2.83 4.37 -2.81
N LEU A 43 -1.83 3.67 -2.29
CA LEU A 43 -1.97 2.36 -1.67
C LEU A 43 -2.14 2.54 -0.16
N HIS A 44 -2.99 1.73 0.46
CA HIS A 44 -3.18 1.70 1.90
C HIS A 44 -3.13 0.27 2.42
N GLY A 45 -2.68 0.09 3.65
CA GLY A 45 -2.78 -1.17 4.35
C GLY A 45 -2.55 -1.00 5.84
N ARG A 46 -2.90 -2.03 6.60
CA ARG A 46 -2.66 -2.06 8.04
C ARG A 46 -1.77 -3.25 8.35
N LYS A 47 -0.70 -3.01 9.11
CA LYS A 47 0.14 -4.10 9.58
C LYS A 47 -0.68 -4.96 10.53
N PRO A 48 -0.70 -6.30 10.37
CA PRO A 48 -1.33 -7.19 11.33
C PRO A 48 -0.80 -6.88 12.74
N SER A 49 -1.70 -6.83 13.73
CA SER A 49 -1.30 -6.55 15.11
C SER A 49 -0.48 -7.69 15.71
N ALA A 50 -0.80 -8.95 15.37
CA ALA A 50 -0.45 -10.13 16.16
C ALA A 50 -0.95 -10.04 17.61
#